data_AF-A0A2N6SZ87-F1
#
_entry.id   AF-A0A2N6SZ87-F1
#
_cell.length_a   1.000
_cell.length_b   1.000
_cell.length_c   1.000
_cell.angle_alpha   90.00
_cell.angle_beta   90.00
_cell.angle_gamma   90.00
#
_symmetry.space_group_name_H-M   'P 1'
#
loop_
_entity.id
_entity.type
_entity.pdbx_description
1 polymer ?
#
loop_
_entity_poly.entity_id
_entity_poly.type
_entity_poly.pdbx_seq_one_letter_code
_entity_poly.pdbx_strand_id
1 'polypeptide(L)'
;MSDDSATEPATATDATDAAEAAGAAATDVAGATAPTTIAVVGAPGESGEIAVWHVQLEPQLTGGRLSGAWLVDPAADDAGATLANLFAGAAVLAAGEEVDVVKRTPASRVDLAATVKALRGHVKELKARVAEEKAKPGKDKLVSPRFPTVADVEPIEFGHVGEAAAGRVLAWARGLEELTATWSELESQRRRRDYLREPWGAESRPVPLEYAAD
;
A
#
# COMPACT_ATOMS: atom_id res chain seq x y z
N MET A 1 -18.22 5.97 75.37
CA MET A 1 -17.99 6.76 74.15
C MET A 1 -16.80 6.09 73.49
N SER A 2 -16.96 4.95 72.80
CA SER A 2 -17.74 4.79 71.55
C SER A 2 -17.18 5.79 70.53
N ASP A 3 -16.57 5.44 69.40
CA ASP A 3 -16.70 4.33 68.46
C ASP A 3 -15.36 4.22 67.69
N ASP A 4 -14.84 3.03 67.41
CA ASP A 4 -15.07 2.25 66.16
C ASP A 4 -14.53 2.95 64.90
N SER A 5 -13.53 2.33 64.28
CA SER A 5 -13.22 2.53 62.86
C SER A 5 -12.56 1.28 62.32
N ALA A 6 -13.36 0.60 61.50
CA ALA A 6 -13.19 -0.68 60.88
C ALA A 6 -11.93 -0.82 60.01
N THR A 7 -11.42 -2.05 60.00
CA THR A 7 -10.44 -2.59 59.06
C THR A 7 -11.17 -3.49 58.04
N GLU A 8 -10.65 -3.49 56.80
CA GLU A 8 -10.83 -4.44 55.68
C GLU A 8 -11.88 -4.09 54.59
N PRO A 9 -11.76 -4.61 53.33
CA PRO A 9 -10.68 -5.40 52.70
C PRO A 9 -10.24 -4.92 51.29
N ALA A 10 -9.28 -5.68 50.74
CA ALA A 10 -8.63 -5.63 49.43
C ALA A 10 -9.54 -5.46 48.18
N THR A 11 -8.94 -4.88 47.13
CA THR A 11 -9.28 -5.18 45.73
C THR A 11 -8.00 -5.21 44.89
N ALA A 12 -7.69 -6.39 44.37
CA ALA A 12 -6.81 -6.57 43.23
C ALA A 12 -7.50 -6.05 41.97
N THR A 13 -6.75 -5.45 41.04
CA THR A 13 -6.92 -5.70 39.59
C THR A 13 -5.63 -5.30 38.88
N ASP A 14 -5.01 -6.34 38.36
CA ASP A 14 -3.97 -6.39 37.34
C ASP A 14 -4.48 -5.74 36.04
N ALA A 15 -3.68 -4.88 35.41
CA ALA A 15 -3.97 -4.35 34.07
C ALA A 15 -2.66 -4.13 33.31
N THR A 16 -2.05 -5.27 32.99
CA THR A 16 -1.50 -5.64 31.67
C THR A 16 -1.02 -4.51 30.75
N ASP A 17 0.29 -4.56 30.50
CA ASP A 17 0.99 -4.07 29.31
C ASP A 17 0.12 -4.09 28.03
N ALA A 18 -0.17 -2.92 27.49
CA ALA A 18 -0.52 -2.77 26.09
C ALA A 18 0.78 -2.58 25.31
N ALA A 19 1.38 -3.70 24.89
CA ALA A 19 2.51 -3.70 23.97
C ALA A 19 2.07 -3.12 22.62
N GLU A 20 2.61 -1.94 22.31
CA GLU A 20 2.58 -1.29 21.01
C GLU A 20 3.38 -2.14 20.01
N ALA A 21 2.70 -3.01 19.27
CA ALA A 21 3.29 -3.70 18.12
C ALA A 21 3.27 -2.76 16.92
N ALA A 22 4.26 -1.86 16.85
CA ALA A 22 4.59 -1.16 15.62
C ALA A 22 5.05 -2.19 14.59
N GLY A 23 4.29 -2.31 13.49
CA GLY A 23 4.67 -3.12 12.33
C GLY A 23 6.04 -2.68 11.84
N ALA A 24 7.01 -3.59 11.86
CA ALA A 24 8.34 -3.33 11.34
C ALA A 24 8.23 -3.07 9.83
N ALA A 25 8.39 -1.81 9.46
CA ALA A 25 8.32 -1.38 8.08
C ALA A 25 9.47 -2.02 7.29
N ALA A 26 9.14 -2.64 6.15
CA ALA A 26 10.12 -3.30 5.33
C ALA A 26 11.06 -2.28 4.67
N THR A 27 12.35 -2.52 4.83
CA THR A 27 13.44 -1.71 4.30
C THR A 27 13.80 -2.19 2.90
N ASP A 28 13.91 -1.25 1.96
CA ASP A 28 14.58 -1.45 0.67
C ASP A 28 16.10 -1.65 0.89
N VAL A 29 16.79 -2.17 -0.13
CA VAL A 29 18.24 -2.33 -0.28
C VAL A 29 19.04 -1.06 0.10
N ALA A 30 18.40 0.12 0.14
CA ALA A 30 18.99 1.39 0.56
C ALA A 30 18.76 1.80 2.03
N GLY A 31 18.08 0.98 2.86
CA GLY A 31 17.84 1.28 4.29
C GLY A 31 16.79 2.37 4.54
N ALA A 32 16.13 2.89 3.50
CA ALA A 32 14.92 3.69 3.62
C ALA A 32 13.70 2.77 3.70
N THR A 33 12.75 3.13 4.57
CA THR A 33 11.44 2.47 4.63
C THR A 33 10.70 2.69 3.30
N ALA A 34 10.24 1.62 2.67
CA ALA A 34 9.43 1.74 1.45
C ALA A 34 8.17 2.58 1.73
N PRO A 35 7.80 3.53 0.85
CA PRO A 35 6.63 4.37 1.06
C PRO A 35 5.37 3.51 1.13
N THR A 36 4.56 3.77 2.16
CA THR A 36 3.29 3.07 2.39
C THR A 36 2.10 3.82 1.77
N THR A 37 2.37 4.89 1.03
CA THR A 37 1.36 5.69 0.32
C THR A 37 1.84 5.99 -1.10
N ILE A 38 0.92 5.89 -2.07
CA ILE A 38 1.08 6.47 -3.40
C ILE A 38 0.16 7.68 -3.54
N ALA A 39 0.73 8.81 -3.96
CA ALA A 39 0.00 9.96 -4.48
C ALA A 39 -0.22 9.77 -5.99
N VAL A 40 -1.46 9.50 -6.38
CA VAL A 40 -1.87 9.46 -7.79
C VAL A 40 -2.20 10.87 -8.23
N VAL A 41 -1.57 11.35 -9.30
CA VAL A 41 -1.66 12.74 -9.76
C VAL A 41 -2.11 12.78 -11.21
N GLY A 42 -3.14 13.57 -11.52
CA GLY A 42 -3.67 13.69 -12.87
C GLY A 42 -3.15 14.89 -13.65
N ALA A 43 -3.40 14.85 -14.96
CA ALA A 43 -3.38 16.05 -15.78
C ALA A 43 -4.49 17.04 -15.34
N PRO A 44 -4.34 18.33 -15.64
CA PRO A 44 -5.37 19.34 -15.39
C PRO A 44 -6.73 18.96 -15.97
N GLY A 45 -7.79 19.27 -15.23
CA GLY A 45 -9.17 19.22 -15.72
C GLY A 45 -9.53 20.41 -16.59
N GLU A 46 -10.81 20.51 -16.95
CA GLU A 46 -11.34 21.66 -17.69
C GLU A 46 -11.21 22.98 -16.91
N SER A 47 -11.27 22.92 -15.58
CA SER A 47 -11.03 24.06 -14.69
C SER A 47 -9.55 24.47 -14.58
N GLY A 48 -8.63 23.66 -15.12
CA GLY A 48 -7.18 23.88 -15.02
C GLY A 48 -6.52 23.30 -13.76
N GLU A 49 -7.30 22.81 -12.78
CA GLU A 49 -6.77 22.21 -11.56
C GLU A 49 -6.29 20.78 -11.79
N ILE A 50 -5.20 20.40 -11.12
CA ILE A 50 -4.75 19.01 -11.02
C ILE A 50 -5.36 18.35 -9.79
N ALA A 51 -5.72 17.07 -9.92
CA ALA A 51 -6.18 16.27 -8.79
C ALA A 51 -5.05 15.40 -8.24
N VAL A 52 -4.99 15.29 -6.91
CA VAL A 52 -4.11 14.36 -6.19
C VAL A 52 -4.96 13.46 -5.30
N TRP A 53 -4.75 12.14 -5.38
CA TRP A 53 -5.38 11.15 -4.51
C TRP A 53 -4.34 10.31 -3.79
N HIS A 54 -4.50 10.09 -2.49
CA HIS A 54 -3.62 9.21 -1.72
C HIS A 54 -4.20 7.80 -1.60
N VAL A 55 -3.36 6.81 -1.91
CA VAL A 55 -3.67 5.38 -1.81
C VAL A 55 -2.72 4.70 -0.82
N GLN A 56 -3.26 4.15 0.26
CA GLN A 56 -2.54 3.44 1.31
C GLN A 56 -2.19 2.02 0.88
N LEU A 57 -0.91 1.69 0.96
CA LEU A 57 -0.31 0.41 0.61
C LEU A 57 0.04 -0.45 1.83
N GLU A 58 -0.18 0.06 3.04
CA GLU A 58 0.12 -0.66 4.28
C GLU A 58 -0.47 -2.10 4.23
N PRO A 59 0.35 -3.15 4.41
CA PRO A 59 -0.10 -4.53 4.26
C PRO A 59 -1.17 -4.97 5.25
N GLN A 60 -1.27 -4.29 6.39
CA GLN A 60 -2.17 -4.64 7.50
C GLN A 60 -3.32 -3.64 7.68
N LEU A 61 -3.53 -2.74 6.70
CA LEU A 61 -4.63 -1.78 6.76
C LEU A 61 -5.99 -2.50 6.81
N THR A 62 -6.80 -2.15 7.81
CA THR A 62 -8.16 -2.70 8.03
C THR A 62 -9.28 -1.78 7.56
N GLY A 63 -8.95 -0.60 7.01
CA GLY A 63 -9.88 0.40 6.46
C GLY A 63 -9.76 0.59 4.95
N GLY A 64 -10.49 1.59 4.43
CA GLY A 64 -10.38 1.98 3.01
C GLY A 64 -8.98 2.48 2.68
N ARG A 65 -8.48 2.12 1.49
CA ARG A 65 -7.12 2.51 1.07
C ARG A 65 -7.04 3.94 0.56
N LEU A 66 -8.15 4.53 0.15
CA LEU A 66 -8.20 5.92 -0.30
C LEU A 66 -8.28 6.85 0.91
N SER A 67 -7.25 7.67 1.13
CA SER A 67 -7.11 8.47 2.36
C SER A 67 -7.28 9.98 2.18
N GLY A 68 -7.50 10.48 0.96
CA GLY A 68 -7.79 11.90 0.71
C GLY A 68 -7.69 12.30 -0.76
N ALA A 69 -8.28 13.45 -1.08
CA ALA A 69 -8.33 14.04 -2.41
C ALA A 69 -8.11 15.56 -2.34
N TRP A 70 -7.29 16.09 -3.22
CA TRP A 70 -6.99 17.52 -3.31
C TRP A 70 -7.08 17.99 -4.75
N LEU A 71 -7.55 19.23 -4.94
CA LEU A 71 -7.39 19.98 -6.18
C LEU A 71 -6.33 21.04 -5.94
N VAL A 72 -5.39 21.16 -6.88
CA VAL A 72 -4.32 22.15 -6.84
C VAL A 72 -4.38 22.94 -8.13
N ASP A 73 -4.45 24.26 -8.04
CA ASP A 73 -4.23 25.12 -9.20
C ASP A 73 -2.72 25.12 -9.53
N PRO A 74 -2.27 24.56 -10.67
CA PRO A 74 -0.85 24.50 -11.00
C PRO A 74 -0.25 25.89 -11.30
N ALA A 75 -1.07 26.92 -11.50
CA ALA A 75 -0.64 28.30 -11.73
C ALA A 75 -0.55 29.14 -10.44
N ALA A 76 -1.00 28.61 -9.30
CA ALA A 76 -0.89 29.31 -8.03
C ALA A 76 0.58 29.46 -7.58
N ASP A 77 0.91 30.59 -6.94
CA ASP A 77 2.27 30.89 -6.49
C ASP A 77 2.82 29.84 -5.50
N ASP A 78 1.94 29.18 -4.75
CA ASP A 78 2.26 28.17 -3.75
C ASP A 78 2.09 26.72 -4.25
N ALA A 79 1.73 26.51 -5.52
CA ALA A 79 1.42 25.18 -6.08
C ALA A 79 2.54 24.15 -5.83
N GLY A 80 3.79 24.55 -6.03
CA GLY A 80 4.95 23.68 -5.79
C GLY A 80 5.14 23.32 -4.31
N ALA A 81 4.89 24.26 -3.40
CA ALA A 81 4.97 24.00 -1.96
C ALA A 81 3.82 23.08 -1.50
N THR A 82 2.62 23.30 -2.03
CA THR A 82 1.44 22.45 -1.79
C THR A 82 1.69 21.03 -2.28
N LEU A 83 2.20 20.85 -3.50
CA LEU A 83 2.54 19.53 -4.03
C LEU A 83 3.67 18.85 -3.25
N ALA A 84 4.71 19.59 -2.86
CA ALA A 84 5.79 19.04 -2.04
C ALA A 84 5.27 18.51 -0.69
N ASN A 85 4.29 19.20 -0.08
CA ASN A 85 3.63 18.74 1.14
C ASN A 85 2.77 17.48 0.88
N LEU A 86 2.00 17.46 -0.20
CA LEU A 86 1.19 16.29 -0.55
C LEU A 86 2.05 15.06 -0.89
N PHE A 87 3.23 15.24 -1.49
CA PHE A 87 4.13 14.14 -1.84
C PHE A 87 5.05 13.72 -0.69
N ALA A 88 5.06 14.42 0.44
CA ALA A 88 5.94 14.12 1.56
C ALA A 88 5.67 12.70 2.10
N GLY A 89 6.67 11.82 1.99
CA GLY A 89 6.58 10.42 2.41
C GLY A 89 5.77 9.51 1.48
N ALA A 90 5.31 10.01 0.34
CA ALA A 90 4.60 9.24 -0.68
C ALA A 90 5.48 8.98 -1.91
N ALA A 91 5.25 7.86 -2.57
CA ALA A 91 5.64 7.69 -3.97
C ALA A 91 4.59 8.35 -4.87
N VAL A 92 4.98 8.79 -6.08
CA VAL A 92 4.06 9.47 -7.01
C VAL A 92 3.79 8.58 -8.22
N LEU A 93 2.50 8.47 -8.59
CA LEU A 93 2.06 7.85 -9.83
C LEU A 93 1.35 8.89 -10.70
N ALA A 94 1.88 9.14 -11.90
CA ALA A 94 1.22 10.00 -12.87
C ALA A 94 0.08 9.26 -13.60
N ALA A 95 -1.14 9.76 -13.48
CA ALA A 95 -2.34 9.32 -14.19
C ALA A 95 -2.51 10.09 -15.52
N GLY A 96 -1.46 10.05 -16.35
CA GLY A 96 -1.37 10.78 -17.62
C GLY A 96 -0.12 11.67 -17.71
N GLU A 97 -0.14 12.64 -18.62
CA GLU A 97 0.96 13.58 -18.77
C GLU A 97 1.03 14.56 -17.58
N GLU A 98 2.18 14.61 -16.93
CA GLU A 98 2.42 15.55 -15.82
C GLU A 98 2.66 16.96 -16.34
N VAL A 99 2.10 17.94 -15.63
CA VAL A 99 2.44 19.37 -15.81
C VAL A 99 3.78 19.71 -15.18
N ASP A 100 4.38 20.82 -15.61
CA ASP A 100 5.75 21.22 -15.22
C ASP A 100 5.95 21.39 -13.72
N VAL A 101 4.95 21.87 -12.98
CA VAL A 101 5.07 22.00 -11.51
C VAL A 101 5.12 20.63 -10.83
N VAL A 102 4.37 19.64 -11.32
CA VAL A 102 4.41 18.25 -10.81
C VAL A 102 5.76 17.63 -11.13
N LYS A 103 6.23 17.71 -12.38
CA LYS A 103 7.54 17.20 -12.82
C LYS A 103 8.70 17.75 -11.97
N ARG A 104 8.67 19.05 -11.65
CA ARG A 104 9.72 19.71 -10.85
C ARG A 104 9.62 19.45 -9.34
N THR A 105 8.48 18.95 -8.86
CA THR A 105 8.30 18.66 -7.43
C THR A 105 9.03 17.35 -7.09
N PRO A 106 10.00 17.34 -6.15
CA PRO A 106 10.75 16.13 -5.80
C PRO A 106 9.86 15.02 -5.19
N ALA A 107 9.99 13.80 -5.70
CA ALA A 107 9.31 12.58 -5.23
C ALA A 107 9.83 11.35 -6.01
N SER A 108 9.76 10.16 -5.43
CA SER A 108 10.03 8.92 -6.16
C SER A 108 8.86 8.57 -7.07
N ARG A 109 9.09 8.47 -8.39
CA ARG A 109 8.05 8.15 -9.37
C ARG A 109 7.92 6.64 -9.54
N VAL A 110 6.71 6.12 -9.39
CA VAL A 110 6.42 4.69 -9.56
C VAL A 110 6.44 4.33 -11.04
N ASP A 111 7.21 3.31 -11.40
CA ASP A 111 7.04 2.59 -12.67
C ASP A 111 6.01 1.48 -12.43
N LEU A 112 4.77 1.77 -12.82
CA LEU A 112 3.64 0.85 -12.61
C LEU A 112 3.79 -0.45 -13.42
N ALA A 113 4.36 -0.37 -14.61
CA ALA A 113 4.56 -1.54 -15.47
C ALA A 113 5.66 -2.45 -14.89
N ALA A 114 6.77 -1.87 -14.42
CA ALA A 114 7.81 -2.59 -13.72
C ALA A 114 7.29 -3.18 -12.40
N THR A 115 6.48 -2.43 -11.64
CA THR A 115 5.84 -2.90 -10.40
C THR A 115 4.97 -4.14 -10.69
N VAL A 116 4.07 -4.07 -11.66
CA VAL A 116 3.23 -5.22 -12.07
C VAL A 116 4.09 -6.41 -12.51
N LYS A 117 5.18 -6.17 -13.25
CA LYS A 117 6.13 -7.21 -13.65
C LYS A 117 6.82 -7.85 -12.43
N ALA A 118 7.23 -7.08 -11.43
CA ALA A 118 7.82 -7.56 -10.20
C ALA A 118 6.83 -8.44 -9.40
N LEU A 119 5.57 -8.01 -9.25
CA LEU A 119 4.53 -8.81 -8.62
C LEU A 119 4.29 -10.15 -9.35
N ARG A 120 4.24 -10.13 -10.70
CA ARG A 120 4.17 -11.36 -11.51
C ARG A 120 5.40 -12.25 -11.30
N GLY A 121 6.58 -11.66 -11.09
CA GLY A 121 7.81 -12.35 -10.68
C GLY A 121 7.63 -13.11 -9.37
N HIS A 122 7.13 -12.46 -8.32
CA HIS A 122 6.86 -13.11 -7.04
C HIS A 122 5.85 -14.26 -7.14
N VAL A 123 4.81 -14.13 -7.97
CA VAL A 123 3.89 -15.26 -8.22
C VAL A 123 4.62 -16.46 -8.82
N LYS A 124 5.58 -16.24 -9.72
CA LYS A 124 6.40 -17.31 -10.31
C LYS A 124 7.31 -17.96 -9.26
N GLU A 125 7.96 -17.16 -8.42
CA GLU A 125 8.80 -17.65 -7.30
C GLU A 125 8.00 -18.53 -6.35
N LEU A 126 6.81 -18.09 -5.94
CA LEU A 126 5.94 -18.87 -5.07
C LEU A 126 5.49 -20.17 -5.72
N LYS A 127 5.17 -20.17 -7.02
CA LYS A 127 4.84 -21.38 -7.77
C LYS A 127 6.03 -22.35 -7.84
N ALA A 128 7.24 -21.84 -8.04
CA ALA A 128 8.46 -22.66 -8.03
C ALA A 128 8.67 -23.33 -6.66
N ARG A 129 8.50 -22.59 -5.57
CA ARG A 129 8.58 -23.15 -4.20
C ARG A 129 7.53 -24.21 -3.90
N VAL A 130 6.30 -24.02 -4.39
CA VAL A 130 5.27 -25.08 -4.32
C VAL A 130 5.71 -26.34 -5.06
N ALA A 131 6.32 -26.20 -6.24
CA ALA A 131 6.80 -27.34 -7.03
C ALA A 131 7.97 -28.06 -6.32
N GLU A 132 8.92 -27.31 -5.75
CA GLU A 132 10.02 -27.85 -4.96
C GLU A 132 9.52 -28.62 -3.73
N GLU A 133 8.56 -28.05 -2.98
CA GLU A 133 7.97 -28.71 -1.82
C GLU A 133 7.22 -30.00 -2.22
N LYS A 134 6.52 -30.00 -3.35
CA LYS A 134 5.83 -31.19 -3.88
C LYS A 134 6.77 -32.32 -4.27
N ALA A 135 7.99 -32.00 -4.67
CA ALA A 135 8.99 -33.00 -5.06
C ALA A 135 9.61 -33.74 -3.86
N LYS A 136 9.38 -33.25 -2.62
CA LYS A 136 9.93 -33.90 -1.41
C LYS A 136 9.19 -35.22 -1.09
N PRO A 137 9.89 -36.20 -0.49
CA PRO A 137 9.27 -37.46 -0.08
C PRO A 137 8.05 -37.25 0.84
N GLY A 138 6.93 -37.92 0.54
CA GLY A 138 5.70 -37.84 1.32
C GLY A 138 4.86 -36.58 1.09
N LYS A 139 5.19 -35.76 0.09
CA LYS A 139 4.42 -34.54 -0.28
C LYS A 139 3.62 -34.70 -1.58
N ASP A 140 3.45 -35.92 -2.07
CA ASP A 140 2.69 -36.26 -3.29
C ASP A 140 1.23 -35.77 -3.25
N LYS A 141 0.63 -35.72 -2.06
CA LYS A 141 -0.75 -35.23 -1.84
C LYS A 141 -0.85 -33.74 -1.50
N LEU A 142 0.26 -33.00 -1.54
CA LEU A 142 0.23 -31.57 -1.22
C LEU A 142 -0.65 -30.83 -2.23
N VAL A 143 -1.65 -30.10 -1.73
CA VAL A 143 -2.51 -29.27 -2.57
C VAL A 143 -1.81 -27.94 -2.85
N SER A 144 -1.63 -27.62 -4.13
CA SER A 144 -1.04 -26.33 -4.52
C SER A 144 -2.00 -25.20 -4.14
N PRO A 145 -1.50 -24.11 -3.52
CA PRO A 145 -2.30 -22.89 -3.38
C PRO A 145 -2.73 -22.35 -4.75
N ARG A 146 -3.90 -21.75 -4.78
CA ARG A 146 -4.34 -20.92 -5.91
C ARG A 146 -3.84 -19.51 -5.68
N PHE A 147 -2.80 -19.12 -6.39
CA PHE A 147 -2.34 -17.72 -6.38
C PHE A 147 -3.21 -16.87 -7.32
N PRO A 148 -3.52 -15.61 -6.94
CA PRO A 148 -4.25 -14.71 -7.80
C PRO A 148 -3.46 -14.39 -9.08
N THR A 149 -4.17 -13.99 -10.13
CA THR A 149 -3.58 -13.42 -11.33
C THR A 149 -3.31 -11.94 -11.08
N VAL A 150 -2.10 -11.47 -11.40
CA VAL A 150 -1.76 -10.06 -11.36
C VAL A 150 -2.04 -9.44 -12.73
N ALA A 151 -3.16 -8.73 -12.83
CA ALA A 151 -3.53 -7.96 -14.02
C ALA A 151 -2.63 -6.71 -14.16
N ASP A 152 -2.60 -6.14 -15.36
CA ASP A 152 -2.11 -4.78 -15.51
C ASP A 152 -3.08 -3.82 -14.81
N VAL A 153 -2.56 -2.72 -14.28
CA VAL A 153 -3.39 -1.72 -13.61
C VAL A 153 -3.98 -0.80 -14.64
N GLU A 154 -5.30 -0.71 -14.64
CA GLU A 154 -6.10 0.11 -15.54
C GLU A 154 -7.00 1.03 -14.70
N PRO A 155 -7.41 2.20 -15.23
CA PRO A 155 -8.40 3.04 -14.59
C PRO A 155 -9.75 2.30 -14.53
N ILE A 156 -10.38 2.32 -13.36
CA ILE A 156 -11.71 1.73 -13.18
C ILE A 156 -12.74 2.84 -13.33
N GLU A 157 -13.44 2.84 -14.46
CA GLU A 157 -14.48 3.83 -14.77
C GLU A 157 -15.75 3.59 -13.96
N PHE A 158 -16.28 4.65 -13.35
CA PHE A 158 -17.56 4.65 -12.63
C PHE A 158 -18.20 6.04 -12.73
N GLY A 159 -19.50 6.12 -12.46
CA GLY A 159 -20.21 7.40 -12.42
C GLY A 159 -19.64 8.30 -11.31
N HIS A 160 -18.92 9.35 -11.69
CA HIS A 160 -18.38 10.36 -10.78
C HIS A 160 -19.23 11.64 -10.79
N VAL A 161 -19.31 12.30 -9.63
CA VAL A 161 -19.91 13.63 -9.49
C VAL A 161 -18.82 14.57 -8.97
N GLY A 162 -18.61 15.68 -9.67
CA GLY A 162 -17.56 16.66 -9.36
C GLY A 162 -16.69 16.99 -10.56
N GLU A 163 -15.51 17.53 -10.29
CA GLU A 163 -14.54 17.91 -11.32
C GLU A 163 -13.99 16.71 -12.10
N ALA A 164 -13.93 16.85 -13.42
CA ALA A 164 -13.47 15.79 -14.31
C ALA A 164 -12.03 15.34 -14.00
N ALA A 165 -11.17 16.26 -13.55
CA ALA A 165 -9.81 15.95 -13.08
C ALA A 165 -9.81 14.92 -11.95
N ALA A 166 -10.69 15.12 -10.95
CA ALA A 166 -10.81 14.25 -9.80
C ALA A 166 -11.31 12.86 -10.20
N GLY A 167 -12.27 12.78 -11.13
CA GLY A 167 -12.79 11.52 -11.65
C GLY A 167 -11.71 10.62 -12.26
N ARG A 168 -10.87 11.17 -13.17
CA ARG A 168 -9.79 10.41 -13.81
C ARG A 168 -8.78 9.87 -12.80
N VAL A 169 -8.34 10.73 -11.87
CA VAL A 169 -7.33 10.34 -10.86
C VAL A 169 -7.90 9.30 -9.90
N LEU A 170 -9.18 9.44 -9.52
CA LEU A 170 -9.86 8.45 -8.70
C LEU A 170 -9.99 7.10 -9.42
N ALA A 171 -10.25 7.08 -10.73
CA ALA A 171 -10.30 5.84 -11.51
C ALA A 171 -8.97 5.07 -11.46
N TRP A 172 -7.84 5.77 -11.58
CA TRP A 172 -6.50 5.18 -11.41
C TRP A 172 -6.23 4.74 -9.97
N ALA A 173 -6.63 5.55 -8.99
CA ALA A 173 -6.49 5.20 -7.58
C ALA A 173 -7.25 3.91 -7.22
N ARG A 174 -8.42 3.68 -7.83
CA ARG A 174 -9.18 2.42 -7.71
C ARG A 174 -8.46 1.23 -8.33
N GLY A 175 -7.88 1.39 -9.52
CA GLY A 175 -7.03 0.35 -10.12
C GLY A 175 -5.87 -0.06 -9.22
N LEU A 176 -5.23 0.92 -8.56
CA LEU A 176 -4.15 0.67 -7.60
C LEU A 176 -4.64 -0.02 -6.31
N GLU A 177 -5.85 0.32 -5.85
CA GLU A 177 -6.51 -0.38 -4.74
C GLU A 177 -6.71 -1.88 -5.06
N GLU A 178 -7.14 -2.22 -6.28
CA GLU A 178 -7.27 -3.62 -6.72
C GLU A 178 -5.92 -4.35 -6.80
N LEU A 179 -4.86 -3.68 -7.26
CA LEU A 179 -3.49 -4.24 -7.24
C LEU A 179 -3.07 -4.56 -5.81
N THR A 180 -3.33 -3.64 -4.88
CA THR A 180 -2.97 -3.80 -3.46
C THR A 180 -3.78 -4.91 -2.80
N ALA A 181 -5.06 -5.05 -3.14
CA ALA A 181 -5.90 -6.18 -2.69
C ALA A 181 -5.37 -7.52 -3.25
N THR A 182 -4.95 -7.53 -4.52
CA THR A 182 -4.33 -8.71 -5.16
C THR A 182 -3.05 -9.13 -4.46
N TRP A 183 -2.17 -8.17 -4.13
CA TRP A 183 -0.97 -8.42 -3.34
C TRP A 183 -1.29 -8.95 -1.94
N SER A 184 -2.28 -8.35 -1.27
CA SER A 184 -2.72 -8.77 0.06
C SER A 184 -3.20 -10.23 0.07
N GLU A 185 -3.94 -10.66 -0.96
CA GLU A 185 -4.36 -12.05 -1.12
C GLU A 185 -3.17 -12.98 -1.39
N LEU A 186 -2.20 -12.56 -2.21
CA LEU A 186 -0.98 -13.33 -2.44
C LEU A 186 -0.21 -13.57 -1.13
N GLU A 187 -0.01 -12.51 -0.34
CA GLU A 187 0.66 -12.60 0.96
C GLU A 187 -0.15 -13.41 1.98
N SER A 188 -1.48 -13.34 1.95
CA SER A 188 -2.35 -14.21 2.74
C SER A 188 -2.11 -15.70 2.42
N GLN A 189 -2.01 -16.06 1.13
CA GLN A 189 -1.71 -17.45 0.73
C GLN A 189 -0.30 -17.88 1.15
N ARG A 190 0.69 -16.98 1.02
CA ARG A 190 2.07 -17.24 1.43
C ARG A 190 2.18 -17.47 2.94
N ARG A 191 1.62 -16.58 3.75
CA ARG A 191 1.72 -16.62 5.22
C ARG A 191 0.97 -17.76 5.88
N ARG A 192 0.01 -18.40 5.21
CA ARG A 192 -0.71 -19.56 5.76
C ARG A 192 0.07 -20.88 5.67
N ARG A 193 1.24 -20.90 5.03
CA ARG A 193 1.99 -22.12 4.70
C ARG A 193 3.45 -21.99 5.07
N ASP A 194 3.92 -22.85 5.98
CA ASP A 194 5.29 -22.75 6.53
C ASP A 194 6.37 -22.79 5.45
N TYR A 195 6.24 -23.68 4.46
CA TYR A 195 7.19 -23.81 3.35
C TYR A 195 7.19 -22.62 2.37
N LEU A 196 6.23 -21.69 2.48
CA LEU A 196 6.21 -20.43 1.73
C LEU A 196 6.55 -19.22 2.61
N ARG A 197 6.58 -19.38 3.94
CA ARG A 197 7.07 -18.34 4.85
C ARG A 197 8.57 -18.17 4.68
N GLU A 198 9.33 -19.26 4.60
CA GLU A 198 10.77 -19.19 4.38
C GLU A 198 11.09 -18.94 2.88
N PRO A 199 11.94 -17.95 2.53
CA PRO A 199 12.82 -17.13 3.39
C PRO A 199 12.23 -15.79 3.84
N TRP A 200 11.00 -15.46 3.46
CA TRP A 200 10.40 -14.12 3.61
C TRP A 200 9.79 -13.80 4.98
N GLY A 201 9.78 -14.75 5.91
CA GLY A 201 9.20 -14.58 7.25
C GLY A 201 7.67 -14.72 7.28
N ALA A 202 7.10 -14.60 8.49
CA ALA A 202 5.68 -14.78 8.72
C ALA A 202 4.83 -13.51 8.48
N GLU A 203 5.47 -12.34 8.40
CA GLU A 203 4.81 -11.04 8.28
C GLU A 203 4.38 -10.72 6.85
N SER A 204 3.33 -9.92 6.69
CA SER A 204 2.92 -9.42 5.38
C SER A 204 3.95 -8.43 4.86
N ARG A 205 4.38 -8.60 3.61
CA ARG A 205 5.32 -7.68 2.96
C ARG A 205 4.59 -6.50 2.31
N PRO A 206 5.24 -5.33 2.17
CA PRO A 206 4.71 -4.24 1.36
C PRO A 206 4.58 -4.64 -0.11
N VAL A 207 3.78 -3.89 -0.86
CA VAL A 207 3.80 -3.97 -2.32
C VAL A 207 5.22 -3.64 -2.79
N PRO A 208 5.86 -4.50 -3.62
CA PRO A 208 7.20 -4.24 -4.13
C PRO A 208 7.12 -3.21 -5.26
N LEU A 209 7.12 -1.93 -4.88
CA LEU A 209 7.12 -0.83 -5.82
C LEU A 209 8.45 -0.76 -6.57
N GLU A 210 8.34 -0.58 -7.88
CA GLU A 210 9.46 -0.25 -8.76
C GLU A 210 9.37 1.21 -9.16
N TYR A 211 10.51 1.85 -9.37
CA TYR A 211 10.59 3.29 -9.63
C TYR A 211 11.16 3.57 -11.02
N ALA A 212 10.66 4.64 -11.65
CA ALA A 212 11.24 5.17 -12.87
C ALA A 212 12.66 5.65 -12.60
N ALA A 213 13.56 5.47 -13.57
CA ALA A 213 14.88 6.09 -13.51
C ALA A 213 14.74 7.61 -13.64
N ASP A 214 15.48 8.36 -12.82
CA ASP A 214 15.59 9.82 -12.89
C ASP A 214 16.26 10.31 -14.19
#